data_AF-B8ISQ1-F1
#
_entry.id   AF-B8ISQ1-F1
#
_cell.length_a   1.000
_cell.length_b   1.000
_cell.length_c   1.000
_cell.angle_alpha   90.00
_cell.angle_beta   90.00
_cell.angle_gamma   90.00
#
_symmetry.space_group_name_H-M   'P 1'
#
loop_
_entity.id
_entity.type
_entity.pdbx_description
1 polymer ?
#
loop_
_entity_poly.entity_id
_entity_poly.type
_entity_poly.pdbx_seq_one_letter_code
_entity_poly.pdbx_strand_id
1 'polypeptide(L)'
;MTTRKDALRAALTARARELPLGNELGNEPETPAPEAAPAPASSPPRTAVRSGAVGAMGRALGRIASAAEEARAMVAAGDRIVDLDPALIDPSFVTDRLGSSPEEDAVLTEQIRERGQQVPILVRPHPEQAGRYQVAYGHRRLRAALALGRPVRAVVKPLTDEDLVVAQGQENSARTDLSYIERATFAVTLEDRGFERSVIMAALSMEKTQLSRLIAIGRAVPLPVVAAIGPAPKTGRPRWSALVDALGRPDAGAIIERTLAAEEFRALDSDARFARLLAALTAPERSLRDGSVTSWTNPAGRAVVRIDRTPRRTQLTVDDLAEPDFGAFLVESLPDLYAAFQARRARTRPD
;
A
#
# COMPACT_ATOMS: atom_id res chain seq x y z
N MET A 1 47.80 -5.37 -11.11
CA MET A 1 46.47 -4.95 -10.63
C MET A 1 45.43 -5.70 -11.41
N THR A 2 44.91 -6.76 -10.82
CA THR A 2 43.99 -7.71 -11.46
C THR A 2 42.79 -7.83 -10.52
N THR A 3 41.59 -7.56 -11.02
CA THR A 3 40.42 -7.29 -10.18
C THR A 3 39.79 -8.59 -9.66
N ARG A 4 39.15 -8.51 -8.48
CA ARG A 4 38.38 -9.61 -7.83
C ARG A 4 37.32 -10.28 -8.72
N LYS A 5 37.02 -9.74 -9.90
CA LYS A 5 36.09 -10.27 -10.88
C LYS A 5 36.68 -11.41 -11.73
N ASP A 6 38.02 -11.48 -11.85
CA ASP A 6 38.70 -12.51 -12.63
C ASP A 6 38.98 -13.80 -11.83
N ALA A 7 38.99 -13.72 -10.50
CA ALA A 7 39.18 -14.89 -9.61
C ALA A 7 37.92 -15.77 -9.49
N LEU A 8 36.72 -15.22 -9.71
CA LEU A 8 35.46 -15.97 -9.55
C LEU A 8 35.05 -16.73 -10.81
N ARG A 9 35.61 -16.38 -11.98
CA ARG A 9 35.32 -17.06 -13.25
C ARG A 9 36.20 -18.30 -13.48
N ALA A 10 37.31 -18.42 -12.75
CA ALA A 10 38.20 -19.59 -12.77
C ALA A 10 37.76 -20.73 -11.82
N ALA A 11 36.87 -20.45 -10.85
CA ALA A 11 36.40 -21.42 -9.86
C ALA A 11 35.16 -22.23 -10.29
N LEU A 12 34.54 -21.91 -11.43
CA LEU A 12 33.28 -22.51 -11.90
C LEU A 12 33.42 -23.44 -13.11
N THR A 13 34.66 -23.71 -13.57
CA THR A 13 34.91 -24.56 -14.75
C THR A 13 35.74 -25.81 -14.44
N ALA A 14 35.82 -26.22 -13.17
CA ALA A 14 36.66 -27.35 -12.73
C ALA A 14 35.92 -28.36 -11.85
N ARG A 15 34.67 -28.71 -12.19
CA ARG A 15 33.99 -29.84 -11.54
C ARG A 15 33.04 -30.58 -12.47
N ALA A 16 33.62 -31.12 -13.54
CA ALA A 16 32.98 -32.10 -14.39
C ALA A 16 34.03 -33.08 -14.92
N ARG A 17 34.45 -34.05 -14.09
CA ARG A 17 34.82 -35.41 -14.51
C ARG A 17 35.29 -36.27 -13.32
N GLU A 18 35.01 -37.57 -13.47
CA GLU A 18 35.56 -38.74 -12.78
C GLU A 18 34.67 -39.41 -11.70
N LEU A 19 33.97 -40.45 -12.16
CA LEU A 19 33.57 -41.65 -11.42
C LEU A 19 34.74 -42.64 -11.42
N PRO A 20 34.79 -43.56 -10.44
CA PRO A 20 34.92 -44.97 -10.84
C PRO A 20 34.06 -45.97 -10.02
N LEU A 21 33.46 -46.89 -10.79
CA LEU A 21 33.35 -48.36 -10.64
C LEU A 21 33.29 -49.04 -9.26
N GLY A 22 32.34 -49.98 -9.11
CA GLY A 22 32.58 -51.21 -8.33
C GLY A 22 31.37 -51.93 -7.74
N ASN A 23 31.19 -53.20 -8.18
CA ASN A 23 30.43 -54.34 -7.62
C ASN A 23 28.89 -54.32 -7.76
N GLU A 24 28.23 -55.13 -8.59
CA GLU A 24 28.31 -56.58 -8.90
C GLU A 24 28.19 -57.47 -7.65
N LEU A 25 27.06 -58.20 -7.54
CA LEU A 25 26.93 -59.64 -7.21
C LEU A 25 25.47 -59.96 -6.79
N GLY A 26 24.83 -60.89 -7.52
CA GLY A 26 23.58 -61.52 -7.07
C GLY A 26 22.60 -61.93 -8.18
N ASN A 27 23.05 -62.74 -9.13
CA ASN A 27 22.22 -63.60 -10.01
C ASN A 27 22.01 -64.93 -9.21
N GLU A 28 20.90 -65.66 -9.18
CA GLU A 28 20.10 -66.35 -10.21
C GLU A 28 18.86 -67.06 -9.54
N PRO A 29 18.14 -68.04 -10.13
CA PRO A 29 17.10 -67.94 -11.18
C PRO A 29 15.80 -68.70 -10.80
N GLU A 30 14.74 -68.61 -11.62
CA GLU A 30 13.93 -69.75 -12.15
C GLU A 30 12.44 -69.43 -12.51
N THR A 31 12.22 -69.39 -13.84
CA THR A 31 11.16 -70.05 -14.66
C THR A 31 9.69 -69.55 -14.63
N PRO A 32 8.89 -69.85 -15.68
CA PRO A 32 8.47 -68.86 -16.69
C PRO A 32 6.96 -68.55 -16.66
N ALA A 33 6.59 -67.48 -17.36
CA ALA A 33 5.22 -66.97 -17.49
C ALA A 33 4.29 -67.89 -18.31
N PRO A 34 2.96 -67.65 -18.19
CA PRO A 34 2.10 -67.65 -19.36
C PRO A 34 1.56 -66.24 -19.64
N GLU A 35 1.59 -65.90 -20.91
CA GLU A 35 1.08 -64.70 -21.57
C GLU A 35 -0.44 -64.78 -21.77
N ALA A 36 -1.19 -63.71 -21.45
CA ALA A 36 -2.23 -63.16 -22.34
C ALA A 36 -3.01 -61.96 -21.73
N ALA A 37 -3.22 -60.98 -22.62
CA ALA A 37 -4.23 -59.91 -22.68
C ALA A 37 -3.86 -58.49 -22.15
N PRO A 38 -4.05 -57.43 -22.99
CA PRO A 38 -3.53 -56.09 -22.73
C PRO A 38 -4.52 -55.23 -21.93
N ALA A 39 -4.01 -54.40 -21.01
CA ALA A 39 -4.75 -53.35 -20.32
C ALA A 39 -4.30 -51.96 -20.82
N PRO A 40 -5.22 -50.97 -20.91
CA PRO A 40 -4.98 -49.70 -21.60
C PRO A 40 -4.15 -48.71 -20.77
N ALA A 41 -3.41 -47.86 -21.46
CA ALA A 41 -2.54 -46.83 -20.91
C ALA A 41 -3.27 -45.86 -19.96
N SER A 42 -2.72 -45.66 -18.76
CA SER A 42 -3.18 -44.66 -17.79
C SER A 42 -2.68 -43.27 -18.16
N SER A 43 -3.61 -42.32 -18.25
CA SER A 43 -3.33 -40.88 -18.39
C SER A 43 -2.97 -40.24 -17.03
N PRO A 44 -2.17 -39.15 -17.01
CA PRO A 44 -1.76 -38.49 -15.76
C PRO A 44 -2.94 -37.76 -15.08
N PRO A 45 -2.88 -37.51 -13.75
CA PRO A 45 -4.01 -37.01 -12.99
C PRO A 45 -4.33 -35.56 -13.35
N ARG A 46 -5.58 -35.33 -13.79
CA ARG A 46 -6.13 -33.99 -14.00
C ARG A 46 -6.27 -33.27 -12.66
N THR A 47 -5.67 -32.10 -12.55
CA THR A 47 -5.77 -31.18 -11.41
C THR A 47 -7.22 -30.70 -11.31
N ALA A 48 -7.97 -31.22 -10.34
CA ALA A 48 -9.31 -30.74 -10.04
C ALA A 48 -9.21 -29.35 -9.39
N VAL A 49 -9.58 -28.32 -10.13
CA VAL A 49 -9.79 -26.96 -9.61
C VAL A 49 -10.94 -27.03 -8.61
N ARG A 50 -10.63 -27.02 -7.30
CA ARG A 50 -11.65 -27.04 -6.24
C ARG A 50 -12.31 -25.66 -6.15
N SER A 51 -13.63 -25.67 -6.33
CA SER A 51 -14.56 -24.54 -6.23
C SER A 51 -14.31 -23.63 -5.01
N GLY A 52 -14.37 -22.31 -5.22
CA GLY A 52 -14.07 -21.26 -4.24
C GLY A 52 -14.90 -21.29 -2.94
N ALA A 53 -16.06 -21.96 -2.95
CA ALA A 53 -16.90 -22.13 -1.76
C ALA A 53 -16.26 -23.07 -0.72
N VAL A 54 -15.57 -24.12 -1.17
CA VAL A 54 -14.91 -25.10 -0.28
C VAL A 54 -13.63 -24.50 0.33
N GLY A 55 -12.93 -23.65 -0.43
CA GLY A 55 -11.78 -22.90 0.09
C GLY A 55 -12.16 -21.84 1.14
N ALA A 56 -13.31 -21.19 0.99
CA ALA A 56 -13.83 -20.23 1.97
C ALA A 56 -14.20 -20.92 3.30
N MET A 57 -14.83 -22.09 3.23
CA MET A 57 -15.17 -22.89 4.42
C MET A 57 -13.93 -23.47 5.10
N GLY A 58 -12.93 -23.92 4.31
CA GLY A 58 -11.63 -24.34 4.84
C GLY A 58 -10.87 -23.23 5.58
N ARG A 59 -10.91 -21.98 5.08
CA ARG A 59 -10.33 -20.81 5.76
C ARG A 59 -11.12 -20.38 6.99
N ALA A 60 -12.44 -20.58 7.01
CA ALA A 60 -13.27 -20.29 8.18
C ALA A 60 -13.06 -21.34 9.29
N LEU A 61 -13.05 -22.63 8.94
CA LEU A 61 -12.75 -23.72 9.86
C LEU A 61 -11.31 -23.63 10.38
N GLY A 62 -10.34 -23.26 9.54
CA GLY A 62 -8.96 -23.02 9.94
C GLY A 62 -8.82 -21.90 10.98
N ARG A 63 -9.58 -20.80 10.82
CA ARG A 63 -9.61 -19.69 11.80
C ARG A 63 -10.26 -20.07 13.12
N ILE A 64 -11.29 -20.91 13.10
CA ILE A 64 -11.94 -21.41 14.32
C ILE A 64 -11.01 -22.39 15.04
N ALA A 65 -10.36 -23.29 14.29
CA ALA A 65 -9.40 -24.25 14.84
C ALA A 65 -8.20 -23.54 15.47
N SER A 66 -7.60 -22.54 14.78
CA SER A 66 -6.48 -21.77 15.32
C SER A 66 -6.88 -20.95 16.55
N ALA A 67 -8.03 -20.27 16.52
CA ALA A 67 -8.52 -19.52 17.68
C ALA A 67 -8.85 -20.43 18.88
N ALA A 68 -9.35 -21.64 18.64
CA ALA A 68 -9.60 -22.62 19.69
C ALA A 68 -8.29 -23.21 20.26
N GLU A 69 -7.28 -23.39 19.43
CA GLU A 69 -5.96 -23.87 19.84
C GLU A 69 -5.19 -22.80 20.62
N GLU A 70 -5.26 -21.54 20.20
CA GLU A 70 -4.74 -20.38 20.94
C GLU A 70 -5.47 -20.20 22.27
N ALA A 71 -6.81 -20.28 22.29
CA ALA A 71 -7.57 -20.23 23.53
C ALA A 71 -7.21 -21.38 24.48
N ARG A 72 -6.97 -22.59 23.95
CA ARG A 72 -6.49 -23.74 24.74
C ARG A 72 -5.06 -23.55 25.23
N ALA A 73 -4.17 -22.98 24.43
CA ALA A 73 -2.80 -22.67 24.82
C ALA A 73 -2.75 -21.58 25.91
N MET A 74 -3.63 -20.57 25.82
CA MET A 74 -3.79 -19.53 26.85
C MET A 74 -4.30 -20.13 28.17
N VAL A 75 -5.28 -21.04 28.12
CA VAL A 75 -5.77 -21.76 29.32
C VAL A 75 -4.69 -22.70 29.88
N ALA A 76 -3.91 -23.37 29.01
CA ALA A 76 -2.80 -24.25 29.42
C ALA A 76 -1.61 -23.48 30.02
N ALA A 77 -1.42 -22.21 29.66
CA ALA A 77 -0.41 -21.32 30.24
C ALA A 77 -0.81 -20.74 31.61
N GLY A 78 -2.04 -20.99 32.10
CA GLY A 78 -2.54 -20.48 33.36
C GLY A 78 -3.14 -19.07 33.29
N ASP A 79 -3.31 -18.52 32.08
CA ASP A 79 -3.85 -17.19 31.89
C ASP A 79 -5.38 -17.21 32.10
N ARG A 80 -5.86 -16.49 33.13
CA ARG A 80 -7.29 -16.39 33.44
C ARG A 80 -7.98 -15.41 32.50
N ILE A 81 -8.99 -15.90 31.78
CA ILE A 81 -9.96 -15.05 31.10
C ILE A 81 -10.85 -14.39 32.15
N VAL A 82 -10.93 -13.06 32.12
CA VAL A 82 -11.75 -12.24 33.01
C VAL A 82 -12.68 -11.35 32.18
N ASP A 83 -13.81 -10.99 32.77
CA ASP A 83 -14.70 -9.96 32.20
C ASP A 83 -14.28 -8.60 32.75
N LEU A 84 -13.93 -7.67 31.86
CA LEU A 84 -13.54 -6.32 32.19
C LEU A 84 -14.57 -5.32 31.69
N ASP A 85 -14.75 -4.23 32.44
CA ASP A 85 -15.48 -3.06 31.94
C ASP A 85 -14.66 -2.41 30.81
N PRO A 86 -15.20 -2.28 29.59
CA PRO A 86 -14.53 -1.61 28.47
C PRO A 86 -14.05 -0.19 28.80
N ALA A 87 -14.70 0.52 29.72
CA ALA A 87 -14.33 1.88 30.12
C ALA A 87 -13.00 1.96 30.90
N LEU A 88 -12.54 0.83 31.46
CA LEU A 88 -11.26 0.72 32.17
C LEU A 88 -10.08 0.38 31.24
N ILE A 89 -10.32 0.23 29.94
CA ILE A 89 -9.33 -0.22 28.97
C ILE A 89 -8.98 0.92 28.02
N ASP A 90 -7.72 1.33 28.06
CA ASP A 90 -7.16 2.33 27.17
C ASP A 90 -6.70 1.72 25.84
N PRO A 91 -6.84 2.45 24.71
CA PRO A 91 -6.34 2.00 23.42
C PRO A 91 -4.81 1.86 23.44
N SER A 92 -4.28 0.99 22.58
CA SER A 92 -2.85 0.97 22.33
C SER A 92 -2.40 2.31 21.74
N PHE A 93 -1.15 2.64 22.00
CA PHE A 93 -0.52 3.85 21.48
C PHE A 93 -0.21 3.77 19.97
N VAL A 94 -0.38 2.60 19.35
CA VAL A 94 -0.28 2.44 17.89
C VAL A 94 -1.64 2.10 17.29
N THR A 95 -2.04 2.88 16.28
CA THR A 95 -3.31 2.71 15.57
C THR A 95 -3.37 1.38 14.83
N ASP A 96 -4.51 0.67 14.97
CA ASP A 96 -4.72 -0.69 14.47
C ASP A 96 -4.72 -0.80 12.94
N ARG A 97 -5.38 0.13 12.23
CA ARG A 97 -5.52 0.10 10.76
C ARG A 97 -5.78 1.48 10.16
N LEU A 98 -5.26 1.75 8.96
CA LEU A 98 -5.66 2.93 8.18
C LEU A 98 -7.02 2.64 7.53
N GLY A 99 -8.07 3.32 8.02
CA GLY A 99 -9.41 3.28 7.41
C GLY A 99 -10.28 2.09 7.81
N SER A 100 -10.41 1.80 9.11
CA SER A 100 -11.45 0.86 9.58
C SER A 100 -12.81 1.27 9.03
N SER A 101 -13.44 0.43 8.20
CA SER A 101 -14.77 0.73 7.67
C SER A 101 -15.79 0.63 8.81
N PRO A 102 -16.58 1.70 9.06
CA PRO A 102 -17.67 1.66 10.04
C PRO A 102 -18.65 0.50 9.79
N GLU A 103 -18.81 0.09 8.54
CA GLU A 103 -19.69 -1.01 8.13
C GLU A 103 -19.16 -2.36 8.65
N GLU A 104 -17.86 -2.61 8.53
CA GLU A 104 -17.26 -3.85 9.03
C GLU A 104 -17.35 -3.93 10.57
N ASP A 105 -17.21 -2.80 11.26
CA ASP A 105 -17.35 -2.71 12.71
C ASP A 105 -18.80 -2.93 13.15
N ALA A 106 -19.78 -2.43 12.40
CA ALA A 106 -21.19 -2.68 12.66
C ALA A 106 -21.52 -4.17 12.54
N VAL A 107 -21.04 -4.85 11.48
CA VAL A 107 -21.25 -6.30 11.30
C VAL A 107 -20.69 -7.10 12.47
N LEU A 108 -19.46 -6.77 12.93
CA LEU A 108 -18.87 -7.45 14.09
C LEU A 108 -19.66 -7.18 15.37
N THR A 109 -20.17 -5.96 15.54
CA THR A 109 -20.99 -5.58 16.70
C THR A 109 -22.30 -6.37 16.74
N GLU A 110 -22.98 -6.54 15.61
CA GLU A 110 -24.17 -7.41 15.50
C GLU A 110 -23.86 -8.86 15.86
N GLN A 111 -22.77 -9.41 15.33
CA GLN A 111 -22.35 -10.77 15.65
C GLN A 111 -22.08 -10.98 17.14
N ILE A 112 -21.40 -10.03 17.79
CA ILE A 112 -21.13 -10.06 19.24
C ILE A 112 -22.43 -9.90 20.03
N ARG A 113 -23.39 -9.10 19.57
CA ARG A 113 -24.71 -8.96 20.22
C ARG A 113 -25.46 -10.29 20.24
N GLU A 114 -25.51 -10.98 19.09
CA GLU A 114 -26.25 -12.24 18.90
C GLU A 114 -25.58 -13.44 19.57
N ARG A 115 -24.26 -13.59 19.37
CA ARG A 115 -23.53 -14.83 19.71
C ARG A 115 -22.55 -14.67 20.87
N GLY A 116 -22.40 -13.46 21.39
CA GLY A 116 -21.40 -13.12 22.39
C GLY A 116 -19.97 -13.06 21.84
N GLN A 117 -19.04 -12.68 22.71
CA GLN A 117 -17.62 -12.64 22.38
C GLN A 117 -17.00 -14.05 22.46
N GLN A 118 -16.62 -14.60 21.30
CA GLN A 118 -16.00 -15.92 21.22
C GLN A 118 -14.51 -15.91 21.56
N VAL A 119 -13.78 -14.90 21.09
CA VAL A 119 -12.32 -14.78 21.26
C VAL A 119 -12.03 -13.61 22.22
N PRO A 120 -11.31 -13.83 23.33
CA PRO A 120 -10.96 -12.77 24.26
C PRO A 120 -10.01 -11.74 23.61
N ILE A 121 -9.97 -10.53 24.17
CA ILE A 121 -8.92 -9.55 23.86
C ILE A 121 -7.70 -9.80 24.76
N LEU A 122 -6.51 -9.37 24.34
CA LEU A 122 -5.33 -9.36 25.22
C LEU A 122 -5.11 -7.95 25.73
N VAL A 123 -4.98 -7.83 27.05
CA VAL A 123 -4.68 -6.58 27.73
C VAL A 123 -3.51 -6.77 28.69
N ARG A 124 -2.84 -5.67 29.00
CA ARG A 124 -1.91 -5.58 30.13
C ARG A 124 -2.42 -4.58 31.17
N PRO A 125 -2.02 -4.69 32.44
CA PRO A 125 -2.19 -3.60 33.39
C PRO A 125 -1.53 -2.31 32.87
N HIS A 126 -2.17 -1.15 33.05
CA HIS A 126 -1.61 0.12 32.60
C HIS A 126 -0.34 0.44 33.44
N PRO A 127 0.80 0.77 32.81
CA PRO A 127 2.06 0.96 33.54
C PRO A 127 2.02 2.14 34.53
N GLU A 128 1.28 3.19 34.18
CA GLU A 128 1.20 4.43 35.00
C GLU A 128 -0.08 4.57 35.83
N GLN A 129 -1.13 3.77 35.57
CA GLN A 129 -2.47 4.00 36.12
C GLN A 129 -3.01 2.72 36.74
N ALA A 130 -2.90 2.62 38.07
CA ALA A 130 -3.40 1.45 38.80
C ALA A 130 -4.91 1.26 38.58
N GLY A 131 -5.32 0.01 38.33
CA GLY A 131 -6.72 -0.35 38.08
C GLY A 131 -7.21 -0.12 36.65
N ARG A 132 -6.37 0.45 35.77
CA ARG A 132 -6.64 0.51 34.32
C ARG A 132 -5.85 -0.55 33.57
N TYR A 133 -6.30 -0.80 32.35
CA TYR A 133 -5.67 -1.74 31.43
C TYR A 133 -5.36 -1.06 30.10
N GLN A 134 -4.39 -1.58 29.38
CA GLN A 134 -4.11 -1.18 28.01
C GLN A 134 -4.29 -2.39 27.09
N VAL A 135 -5.03 -2.20 26.00
CA VAL A 135 -5.24 -3.26 25.01
C VAL A 135 -3.97 -3.49 24.18
N ALA A 136 -3.54 -4.74 24.07
CA ALA A 136 -2.47 -5.16 23.17
C ALA A 136 -3.05 -5.53 21.80
N TYR A 137 -4.13 -6.32 21.77
CA TYR A 137 -4.88 -6.61 20.55
C TYR A 137 -6.37 -6.79 20.78
N GLY A 138 -7.15 -6.70 19.70
CA GLY A 138 -8.60 -6.86 19.75
C GLY A 138 -9.38 -5.54 19.84
N HIS A 139 -8.78 -4.43 19.39
CA HIS A 139 -9.38 -3.08 19.38
C HIS A 139 -10.81 -3.05 18.84
N ARG A 140 -11.10 -3.76 17.74
CA ARG A 140 -12.45 -3.84 17.16
C ARG A 140 -13.48 -4.47 18.09
N ARG A 141 -13.08 -5.50 18.86
CA ARG A 141 -13.94 -6.16 19.86
C ARG A 141 -14.17 -5.27 21.07
N LEU A 142 -13.13 -4.54 21.50
CA LEU A 142 -13.27 -3.55 22.57
C LEU A 142 -14.28 -2.46 22.18
N ARG A 143 -14.18 -1.90 20.96
CA ARG A 143 -15.15 -0.92 20.44
C ARG A 143 -16.57 -1.48 20.39
N ALA A 144 -16.74 -2.72 19.92
CA ALA A 144 -18.05 -3.37 19.89
C ALA A 144 -18.64 -3.58 21.29
N ALA A 145 -17.85 -4.05 22.26
CA ALA A 145 -18.28 -4.22 23.64
C ALA A 145 -18.70 -2.89 24.28
N LEU A 146 -17.93 -1.83 24.02
CA LEU A 146 -18.21 -0.47 24.48
C LEU A 146 -19.51 0.08 23.85
N ALA A 147 -19.73 -0.15 22.54
CA ALA A 147 -20.96 0.23 21.86
C ALA A 147 -22.20 -0.54 22.36
N LEU A 148 -22.02 -1.78 22.82
CA LEU A 148 -23.08 -2.62 23.37
C LEU A 148 -23.32 -2.39 24.87
N GLY A 149 -22.45 -1.65 25.56
CA GLY A 149 -22.51 -1.48 27.01
C GLY A 149 -22.35 -2.80 27.77
N ARG A 150 -21.53 -3.72 27.26
CA ARG A 150 -21.33 -5.06 27.85
C ARG A 150 -19.87 -5.25 28.29
N PRO A 151 -19.61 -6.09 29.30
CA PRO A 151 -18.25 -6.49 29.65
C PRO A 151 -17.54 -7.12 28.45
N VAL A 152 -16.23 -6.89 28.36
CA VAL A 152 -15.37 -7.52 27.36
C VAL A 152 -14.58 -8.65 28.00
N ARG A 153 -14.60 -9.83 27.37
CA ARG A 153 -13.77 -10.96 27.78
C ARG A 153 -12.33 -10.66 27.41
N ALA A 154 -11.45 -10.65 28.40
CA ALA A 154 -10.05 -10.30 28.25
C ALA A 154 -9.14 -11.31 28.94
N VAL A 155 -7.97 -11.52 28.36
CA VAL A 155 -6.82 -12.15 29.03
C VAL A 155 -5.92 -11.02 29.52
N VAL A 156 -5.64 -11.01 30.82
CA VAL A 156 -4.73 -10.03 31.43
C VAL A 156 -3.36 -10.67 31.55
N LYS A 157 -2.37 -10.09 30.87
CA LYS A 157 -0.98 -10.54 30.93
C LYS A 157 -0.05 -9.37 31.28
N PRO A 158 0.89 -9.51 32.23
CA PRO A 158 1.91 -8.51 32.43
C PRO A 158 2.82 -8.49 31.20
N LEU A 159 2.83 -7.37 30.48
CA LEU A 159 3.62 -7.17 29.25
C LEU A 159 4.43 -5.89 29.38
N THR A 160 5.70 -5.95 29.00
CA THR A 160 6.50 -4.75 28.77
C THR A 160 6.00 -3.99 27.54
N ASP A 161 6.48 -2.75 27.33
CA ASP A 161 6.14 -1.98 26.14
C ASP A 161 6.56 -2.72 24.86
N GLU A 162 7.74 -3.35 24.89
CA GLU A 162 8.26 -4.15 23.78
C GLU A 162 7.38 -5.37 23.52
N ASP A 163 7.01 -6.11 24.56
CA ASP A 163 6.14 -7.29 24.43
C ASP A 163 4.75 -6.92 23.90
N LEU A 164 4.19 -5.77 24.33
CA LEU A 164 2.92 -5.28 23.83
C LEU A 164 3.00 -5.00 22.33
N VAL A 165 4.06 -4.32 21.88
CA VAL A 165 4.29 -4.01 20.47
C VAL A 165 4.43 -5.29 19.65
N VAL A 166 5.18 -6.26 20.14
CA VAL A 166 5.36 -7.55 19.47
C VAL A 166 4.03 -8.28 19.37
N ALA A 167 3.27 -8.38 20.46
CA ALA A 167 1.96 -9.04 20.47
C ALA A 167 0.97 -8.36 19.51
N GLN A 168 0.93 -7.02 19.48
CA GLN A 168 0.07 -6.27 18.58
C GLN A 168 0.47 -6.47 17.10
N GLY A 169 1.77 -6.39 16.80
CA GLY A 169 2.29 -6.56 15.45
C GLY A 169 2.07 -7.97 14.91
N GLN A 170 2.23 -9.00 15.76
CA GLN A 170 2.04 -10.40 15.38
C GLN A 170 0.56 -10.68 15.05
N GLU A 171 -0.39 -10.20 15.85
CA GLU A 171 -1.82 -10.34 15.56
C GLU A 171 -2.18 -9.68 14.21
N ASN A 172 -1.66 -8.48 13.96
CA ASN A 172 -1.96 -7.78 12.71
C ASN A 172 -1.26 -8.39 11.48
N SER A 173 -0.06 -8.97 11.67
CA SER A 173 0.66 -9.69 10.63
C SER A 173 -0.01 -11.03 10.30
N ALA A 174 -0.52 -11.75 11.30
CA ALA A 174 -1.24 -13.01 11.15
C ALA A 174 -2.57 -12.85 10.37
N ARG A 175 -3.16 -11.64 10.40
CA ARG A 175 -4.39 -11.34 9.66
C ARG A 175 -4.21 -11.20 8.15
N THR A 176 -2.98 -11.26 7.61
CA THR A 176 -2.70 -11.12 6.15
C THR A 176 -3.17 -9.81 5.49
N ASP A 177 -3.63 -8.84 6.26
CA ASP A 177 -4.43 -7.71 5.74
C ASP A 177 -3.71 -6.34 5.77
N LEU A 178 -2.50 -6.24 6.34
CA LEU A 178 -1.77 -4.97 6.38
C LEU A 178 -1.08 -4.69 5.03
N SER A 179 -1.43 -3.54 4.45
CA SER A 179 -0.79 -3.02 3.25
C SER A 179 0.68 -2.66 3.48
N TYR A 180 1.41 -2.43 2.38
CA TYR A 180 2.82 -2.04 2.46
C TYR A 180 3.02 -0.73 3.24
N ILE A 181 2.17 0.28 3.00
CA ILE A 181 2.30 1.59 3.63
C ILE A 181 1.87 1.58 5.09
N GLU A 182 0.90 0.75 5.47
CA GLU A 182 0.51 0.56 6.88
C GLU A 182 1.68 -0.02 7.68
N ARG A 183 2.33 -1.08 7.17
CA ARG A 183 3.53 -1.63 7.82
C ARG A 183 4.67 -0.62 7.91
N ALA A 184 4.83 0.23 6.88
CA ALA A 184 5.83 1.29 6.90
C ALA A 184 5.55 2.36 7.95
N THR A 185 4.30 2.83 8.02
CA THR A 185 3.87 3.83 9.00
C THR A 185 3.99 3.27 10.42
N PHE A 186 3.63 2.00 10.62
CA PHE A 186 3.81 1.29 11.89
C PHE A 186 5.28 1.23 12.30
N ALA A 187 6.17 0.80 11.40
CA ALA A 187 7.60 0.73 11.68
C ALA A 187 8.21 2.11 12.02
N VAL A 188 7.84 3.15 11.29
CA VAL A 188 8.30 4.53 11.56
C VAL A 188 7.79 5.02 12.91
N THR A 189 6.51 4.78 13.23
CA THR A 189 5.91 5.19 14.51
C THR A 189 6.61 4.54 15.70
N LEU A 190 6.99 3.26 15.58
CA LEU A 190 7.75 2.56 16.62
C LEU A 190 9.19 3.08 16.74
N GLU A 191 9.86 3.32 15.62
CA GLU A 191 11.22 3.88 15.63
C GLU A 191 11.24 5.30 16.24
N ASP A 192 10.26 6.14 15.91
CA ASP A 192 10.13 7.50 16.46
C ASP A 192 9.82 7.50 17.97
N ARG A 193 9.23 6.42 18.48
CA ARG A 193 9.00 6.19 19.92
C ARG A 193 10.20 5.57 20.64
N GLY A 194 11.29 5.32 19.93
CA GLY A 194 12.53 4.79 20.50
C GLY A 194 12.60 3.27 20.62
N PHE A 195 11.68 2.51 20.00
CA PHE A 195 11.78 1.05 20.00
C PHE A 195 12.95 0.57 19.13
N GLU A 196 13.70 -0.40 19.66
CA GLU A 196 14.81 -1.04 18.95
C GLU A 196 14.33 -1.76 17.68
N ARG A 197 15.17 -1.74 16.63
CA ARG A 197 14.82 -2.36 15.35
C ARG A 197 14.58 -3.88 15.47
N SER A 198 15.20 -4.55 16.43
CA SER A 198 14.96 -5.98 16.72
C SER A 198 13.51 -6.24 17.15
N VAL A 199 12.94 -5.36 17.98
CA VAL A 199 11.55 -5.43 18.45
C VAL A 199 10.60 -5.21 17.26
N ILE A 200 10.87 -4.20 16.43
CA ILE A 200 10.06 -3.91 15.24
C ILE A 200 10.10 -5.08 14.24
N MET A 201 11.27 -5.70 14.04
CA MET A 201 11.43 -6.90 13.22
C MET A 201 10.59 -8.06 13.73
N ALA A 202 10.60 -8.30 15.05
CA ALA A 202 9.80 -9.36 15.69
C ALA A 202 8.29 -9.10 15.55
N ALA A 203 7.86 -7.84 15.75
CA ALA A 203 6.47 -7.42 15.63
C ALA A 203 5.93 -7.60 14.21
N LEU A 204 6.73 -7.25 13.19
CA LEU A 204 6.31 -7.33 11.78
C LEU A 204 6.74 -8.64 11.09
N SER A 205 7.36 -9.57 11.83
CA SER A 205 7.92 -10.84 11.33
C SER A 205 8.75 -10.66 10.05
N MET A 206 9.69 -9.72 10.05
CA MET A 206 10.47 -9.38 8.86
C MET A 206 11.97 -9.21 9.13
N GLU A 207 12.75 -9.41 8.07
CA GLU A 207 14.20 -9.33 8.09
C GLU A 207 14.72 -7.88 8.12
N LYS A 208 15.93 -7.68 8.65
CA LYS A 208 16.59 -6.36 8.79
C LYS A 208 16.56 -5.54 7.51
N THR A 209 16.87 -6.17 6.38
CA THR A 209 16.91 -5.52 5.07
C THR A 209 15.52 -5.09 4.59
N GLN A 210 14.49 -5.87 4.89
CA GLN A 210 13.11 -5.54 4.55
C GLN A 210 12.63 -4.36 5.40
N LEU A 211 12.86 -4.41 6.72
CA LEU A 211 12.55 -3.32 7.63
C LEU A 211 13.23 -2.01 7.21
N SER A 212 14.52 -2.07 6.87
CA SER A 212 15.26 -0.85 6.48
C SER A 212 14.66 -0.18 5.24
N ARG A 213 14.26 -0.97 4.22
CA ARG A 213 13.61 -0.43 3.01
C ARG A 213 12.21 0.11 3.32
N LEU A 214 11.51 -0.57 4.22
CA LEU A 214 10.15 -0.21 4.63
C LEU A 214 10.14 1.15 5.36
N ILE A 215 11.03 1.32 6.35
CA ILE A 215 11.21 2.59 7.07
C ILE A 215 11.63 3.71 6.09
N ALA A 216 12.55 3.43 5.16
CA ALA A 216 12.98 4.44 4.18
C ALA A 216 11.80 4.99 3.36
N ILE A 217 10.88 4.13 2.92
CA ILE A 217 9.66 4.58 2.22
C ILE A 217 8.72 5.32 3.17
N GLY A 218 8.49 4.79 4.38
CA GLY A 218 7.62 5.42 5.36
C GLY A 218 8.05 6.83 5.77
N ARG A 219 9.35 7.09 5.85
CA ARG A 219 9.90 8.43 6.12
C ARG A 219 9.88 9.37 4.91
N ALA A 220 9.96 8.82 3.70
CA ALA A 220 10.04 9.62 2.48
C ALA A 220 8.66 10.11 1.98
N VAL A 221 7.58 9.40 2.31
CA VAL A 221 6.21 9.79 1.92
C VAL A 221 5.58 10.64 3.03
N PRO A 222 5.15 11.90 2.74
CA PRO A 222 4.52 12.74 3.76
C PRO A 222 3.23 12.14 4.32
N LEU A 223 3.01 12.28 5.64
CA LEU A 223 1.80 11.79 6.32
C LEU A 223 0.48 12.25 5.67
N PRO A 224 0.32 13.52 5.24
CA PRO A 224 -0.90 13.95 4.55
C PRO A 224 -1.17 13.18 3.24
N VAL A 225 -0.11 12.77 2.54
CA VAL A 225 -0.20 11.97 1.31
C VAL A 225 -0.64 10.54 1.64
N VAL A 226 -0.03 9.93 2.66
CA VAL A 226 -0.44 8.59 3.13
C VAL A 226 -1.91 8.58 3.58
N ALA A 227 -2.33 9.57 4.36
CA ALA A 227 -3.70 9.69 4.85
C ALA A 227 -4.71 9.88 3.70
N ALA A 228 -4.37 10.68 2.69
CA ALA A 228 -5.25 10.92 1.55
C ALA A 228 -5.39 9.67 0.65
N ILE A 229 -4.30 8.94 0.42
CA ILE A 229 -4.30 7.71 -0.37
C ILE A 229 -5.02 6.58 0.38
N GLY A 230 -4.72 6.38 1.66
CA GLY A 230 -5.16 5.23 2.46
C GLY A 230 -4.26 3.98 2.26
N PRO A 231 -4.76 2.77 2.57
CA PRO A 231 -3.94 1.55 2.62
C PRO A 231 -3.38 1.10 1.26
N ALA A 232 -4.10 1.29 0.15
CA ALA A 232 -3.72 0.84 -1.20
C ALA A 232 -3.16 -0.61 -1.20
N PRO A 233 -3.99 -1.61 -0.82
CA PRO A 233 -3.53 -2.97 -0.51
C PRO A 233 -2.88 -3.70 -1.70
N LYS A 234 -3.19 -3.31 -2.94
CA LYS A 234 -2.58 -3.89 -4.15
C LYS A 234 -1.23 -3.24 -4.49
N THR A 235 -0.84 -2.20 -3.77
CA THR A 235 0.35 -1.40 -4.05
C THR A 235 1.54 -1.86 -3.19
N GLY A 236 2.47 -2.58 -3.83
CA GLY A 236 3.71 -3.04 -3.20
C GLY A 236 4.88 -2.04 -3.32
N ARG A 237 6.02 -2.44 -2.76
CA ARG A 237 7.27 -1.64 -2.69
C ARG A 237 7.66 -0.93 -4.00
N PRO A 238 7.71 -1.57 -5.19
CA PRO A 238 8.21 -0.90 -6.39
C PRO A 238 7.41 0.36 -6.76
N ARG A 239 6.09 0.32 -6.56
CA ARG A 239 5.21 1.47 -6.84
C ARG A 239 5.39 2.58 -5.80
N TRP A 240 5.50 2.23 -4.52
CA TRP A 240 5.82 3.21 -3.48
C TRP A 240 7.18 3.86 -3.67
N SER A 241 8.19 3.11 -4.11
CA SER A 241 9.50 3.68 -4.50
C SER A 241 9.34 4.66 -5.67
N ALA A 242 8.58 4.31 -6.70
CA ALA A 242 8.33 5.23 -7.82
C ALA A 242 7.59 6.51 -7.38
N LEU A 243 6.69 6.42 -6.39
CA LEU A 243 6.06 7.61 -5.80
C LEU A 243 7.10 8.49 -5.10
N VAL A 244 7.97 7.90 -4.27
CA VAL A 244 9.06 8.62 -3.59
C VAL A 244 9.98 9.32 -4.60
N ASP A 245 10.35 8.64 -5.67
CA ASP A 245 11.17 9.25 -6.73
C ASP A 245 10.44 10.44 -7.39
N ALA A 246 9.13 10.29 -7.65
CA ALA A 246 8.32 11.34 -8.26
C ALA A 246 8.06 12.54 -7.31
N LEU A 247 8.09 12.33 -5.99
CA LEU A 247 8.03 13.41 -4.99
C LEU A 247 9.27 14.32 -5.02
N GLY A 248 10.39 13.85 -5.60
CA GLY A 248 11.60 14.64 -5.77
C GLY A 248 11.51 15.75 -6.83
N ARG A 249 10.39 15.86 -7.57
CA ARG A 249 10.18 16.93 -8.56
C ARG A 249 9.98 18.30 -7.90
N PRO A 250 10.49 19.40 -8.50
CA PRO A 250 10.33 20.75 -7.94
C PRO A 250 8.88 21.19 -7.73
N ASP A 251 7.96 20.75 -8.60
CA ASP A 251 6.54 21.13 -8.57
C ASP A 251 5.63 20.10 -7.89
N ALA A 252 6.21 19.08 -7.23
CA ALA A 252 5.46 17.98 -6.62
C ALA A 252 4.43 18.48 -5.61
N GLY A 253 4.77 19.46 -4.76
CA GLY A 253 3.86 20.04 -3.77
C GLY A 253 2.57 20.59 -4.40
N ALA A 254 2.70 21.41 -5.44
CA ALA A 254 1.54 21.99 -6.15
C ALA A 254 0.69 20.93 -6.87
N ILE A 255 1.31 19.85 -7.35
CA ILE A 255 0.59 18.72 -7.95
C ILE A 255 -0.20 17.95 -6.89
N ILE A 256 0.42 17.68 -5.73
CA ILE A 256 -0.20 16.98 -4.61
C ILE A 256 -1.41 17.77 -4.12
N GLU A 257 -1.23 19.04 -3.79
CA GLU A 257 -2.31 19.91 -3.29
C GLU A 257 -3.50 19.93 -4.24
N ARG A 258 -3.26 20.16 -5.52
CA ARG A 258 -4.32 20.17 -6.54
C ARG A 258 -5.02 18.82 -6.68
N THR A 259 -4.25 17.72 -6.64
CA THR A 259 -4.79 16.37 -6.82
C THR A 259 -5.64 15.96 -5.61
N LEU A 260 -5.17 16.24 -4.40
CA LEU A 260 -5.88 15.93 -3.16
C LEU A 260 -7.09 16.84 -2.93
N ALA A 261 -7.08 18.06 -3.51
CA ALA A 261 -8.21 18.98 -3.47
C ALA A 261 -9.38 18.54 -4.36
N ALA A 262 -9.13 17.76 -5.41
CA ALA A 262 -10.13 17.36 -6.39
C ALA A 262 -11.18 16.40 -5.81
N GLU A 263 -12.46 16.65 -6.10
CA GLU A 263 -13.55 15.82 -5.60
C GLU A 263 -13.53 14.41 -6.20
N GLU A 264 -13.15 14.33 -7.48
CA GLU A 264 -12.98 13.07 -8.20
C GLU A 264 -11.90 12.21 -7.56
N PHE A 265 -10.91 12.80 -6.86
CA PHE A 265 -9.90 12.03 -6.13
C PHE A 265 -10.50 11.38 -4.88
N ARG A 266 -11.33 12.11 -4.12
CA ARG A 266 -11.94 11.60 -2.87
C ARG A 266 -12.94 10.48 -3.13
N ALA A 267 -13.63 10.53 -4.28
CA ALA A 267 -14.58 9.52 -4.70
C ALA A 267 -13.94 8.17 -5.08
N LEU A 268 -12.61 8.12 -5.30
CA LEU A 268 -11.90 6.90 -5.68
C LEU A 268 -11.64 5.99 -4.47
N ASP A 269 -11.51 4.69 -4.76
CA ASP A 269 -10.93 3.75 -3.79
C ASP A 269 -9.44 4.01 -3.55
N SER A 270 -8.88 3.38 -2.51
CA SER A 270 -7.51 3.66 -2.07
C SER A 270 -6.43 3.31 -3.11
N ASP A 271 -6.59 2.21 -3.85
CA ASP A 271 -5.64 1.83 -4.90
C ASP A 271 -5.72 2.79 -6.10
N ALA A 272 -6.93 3.22 -6.47
CA ALA A 272 -7.17 4.18 -7.53
C ALA A 272 -6.66 5.58 -7.17
N ARG A 273 -6.79 6.02 -5.91
CA ARG A 273 -6.16 7.24 -5.40
C ARG A 273 -4.64 7.20 -5.55
N PHE A 274 -4.01 6.09 -5.15
CA PHE A 274 -2.57 5.90 -5.34
C PHE A 274 -2.19 6.04 -6.82
N ALA A 275 -2.90 5.33 -7.70
CA ALA A 275 -2.62 5.36 -9.13
C ALA A 275 -2.79 6.76 -9.73
N ARG A 276 -3.84 7.49 -9.33
CA ARG A 276 -4.14 8.85 -9.79
C ARG A 276 -3.05 9.85 -9.40
N LEU A 277 -2.58 9.78 -8.16
CA LEU A 277 -1.52 10.67 -7.67
C LEU A 277 -0.18 10.36 -8.34
N LEU A 278 0.21 9.08 -8.41
CA LEU A 278 1.43 8.69 -9.09
C LEU A 278 1.42 9.17 -10.54
N ALA A 279 0.32 8.93 -11.26
CA ALA A 279 0.18 9.39 -12.64
C ALA A 279 0.29 10.92 -12.78
N ALA A 280 -0.25 11.68 -11.82
CA ALA A 280 -0.14 13.14 -11.83
C ALA A 280 1.30 13.62 -11.64
N LEU A 281 2.06 12.96 -10.76
CA LEU A 281 3.46 13.30 -10.47
C LEU A 281 4.43 12.83 -11.56
N THR A 282 4.15 11.71 -12.21
CA THR A 282 4.97 11.18 -13.31
C THR A 282 4.60 11.73 -14.67
N ALA A 283 3.49 12.48 -14.78
CA ALA A 283 3.13 13.12 -16.03
C ALA A 283 4.27 14.05 -16.48
N PRO A 284 4.61 14.08 -17.78
CA PRO A 284 5.55 15.07 -18.29
C PRO A 284 5.04 16.43 -17.82
N GLU A 285 5.95 17.31 -17.37
CA GLU A 285 5.62 18.65 -16.92
C GLU A 285 4.57 19.22 -17.88
N ARG A 286 3.31 19.23 -17.42
CA ARG A 286 2.34 20.14 -18.00
C ARG A 286 2.94 21.44 -17.62
N SER A 287 3.66 22.00 -18.57
CA SER A 287 4.15 23.34 -18.54
C SER A 287 2.90 24.16 -18.27
N LEU A 288 2.64 24.42 -16.99
CA LEU A 288 1.95 25.59 -16.51
C LEU A 288 2.90 26.70 -16.92
N ARG A 289 3.01 26.91 -18.24
CA ARG A 289 3.76 28.00 -18.79
C ARG A 289 3.09 29.19 -18.16
N ASP A 290 3.90 29.88 -17.39
CA ASP A 290 3.67 31.20 -16.83
C ASP A 290 3.19 32.14 -17.94
N GLY A 291 1.91 32.00 -18.22
CA GLY A 291 1.39 32.25 -19.54
C GLY A 291 -0.09 32.45 -19.42
N SER A 292 -0.48 33.72 -19.46
CA SER A 292 -1.88 34.10 -19.48
C SER A 292 -2.51 33.53 -20.76
N VAL A 293 -3.31 32.49 -20.60
CA VAL A 293 -4.28 32.12 -21.62
C VAL A 293 -5.43 33.11 -21.51
N THR A 294 -5.58 33.97 -22.50
CA THR A 294 -6.67 34.92 -22.58
C THR A 294 -7.45 34.70 -23.87
N SER A 295 -8.77 34.85 -23.81
CA SER A 295 -9.60 34.80 -25.01
C SER A 295 -10.03 36.21 -25.36
N TRP A 296 -9.77 36.63 -26.60
CA TRP A 296 -10.31 37.86 -27.15
C TRP A 296 -11.70 37.61 -27.73
N THR A 297 -12.64 38.47 -27.35
CA THR A 297 -14.02 38.45 -27.83
C THR A 297 -14.24 39.53 -28.88
N ASN A 298 -15.00 39.20 -29.92
CA ASN A 298 -15.46 40.19 -30.88
C ASN A 298 -16.48 41.18 -30.23
N PRO A 299 -16.85 42.28 -30.90
CA PRO A 299 -17.84 43.23 -30.38
C PRO A 299 -19.22 42.63 -30.09
N ALA A 300 -19.54 41.46 -30.64
CA ALA A 300 -20.76 40.71 -30.35
C ALA A 300 -20.64 39.79 -29.12
N GLY A 301 -19.50 39.82 -28.42
CA GLY A 301 -19.26 39.05 -27.19
C GLY A 301 -18.85 37.59 -27.41
N ARG A 302 -18.66 37.14 -28.66
CA ARG A 302 -18.19 35.77 -28.96
C ARG A 302 -16.67 35.71 -28.86
N ALA A 303 -16.14 34.69 -28.18
CA ALA A 303 -14.71 34.41 -28.15
C ALA A 303 -14.25 33.89 -29.51
N VAL A 304 -13.32 34.60 -30.16
CA VAL A 304 -12.87 34.30 -31.53
C VAL A 304 -11.38 33.94 -31.56
N VAL A 305 -10.57 34.51 -30.66
CA VAL A 305 -9.12 34.26 -30.64
C VAL A 305 -8.68 33.85 -29.25
N ARG A 306 -8.06 32.67 -29.15
CA ARG A 306 -7.31 32.25 -27.97
C ARG A 306 -5.87 32.74 -28.08
N ILE A 307 -5.39 33.38 -27.02
CA ILE A 307 -4.06 33.96 -26.91
C ILE A 307 -3.31 33.21 -25.82
N ASP A 308 -2.37 32.37 -26.22
CA ASP A 308 -1.45 31.68 -25.31
C ASP A 308 -0.11 32.43 -25.31
N ARG A 309 0.15 33.22 -24.27
CA ARG A 309 1.39 34.00 -24.13
C ARG A 309 2.37 33.30 -23.19
N THR A 310 3.67 33.43 -23.45
CA THR A 310 4.77 32.99 -22.59
C THR A 310 5.91 34.03 -22.68
N PRO A 311 6.91 34.03 -21.77
CA PRO A 311 8.01 35.01 -21.83
C PRO A 311 8.81 35.03 -23.15
N ARG A 312 8.77 33.96 -23.95
CA ARG A 312 9.54 33.83 -25.20
C ARG A 312 8.69 33.62 -26.45
N ARG A 313 7.38 33.42 -26.33
CA ARG A 313 6.49 33.09 -27.45
C ARG A 313 5.07 33.58 -27.17
N THR A 314 4.44 34.21 -28.16
CA THR A 314 2.98 34.44 -28.19
C THR A 314 2.39 33.60 -29.31
N GLN A 315 1.35 32.82 -29.00
CA GLN A 315 0.59 32.04 -29.97
C GLN A 315 -0.85 32.56 -30.00
N LEU A 316 -1.35 32.82 -31.20
CA LEU A 316 -2.73 33.18 -31.48
C LEU A 316 -3.39 31.98 -32.16
N THR A 317 -4.54 31.55 -31.65
CA THR A 317 -5.36 30.50 -32.27
C THR A 317 -6.74 31.09 -32.55
N VAL A 318 -7.07 31.22 -33.82
CA VAL A 318 -8.36 31.73 -34.30
C VAL A 318 -9.32 30.56 -34.47
N ASP A 319 -10.55 30.74 -34.01
CA ASP A 319 -11.63 29.80 -34.24
C ASP A 319 -12.38 30.18 -35.52
N ASP A 320 -12.05 29.52 -36.63
CA ASP A 320 -12.65 29.79 -37.95
C ASP A 320 -14.12 29.33 -38.04
N LEU A 321 -14.61 28.50 -37.11
CA LEU A 321 -16.05 28.21 -36.99
C LEU A 321 -16.75 29.38 -36.30
N ALA A 322 -16.08 30.02 -35.36
CA ALA A 322 -16.57 31.21 -34.70
C ALA A 322 -16.46 32.46 -35.61
N GLU A 323 -15.47 32.61 -36.45
CA GLU A 323 -15.45 33.76 -37.37
C GLU A 323 -14.74 33.35 -38.66
N PRO A 324 -15.51 32.88 -39.67
CA PRO A 324 -14.97 32.52 -40.96
C PRO A 324 -14.19 33.70 -41.57
N ASP A 325 -13.13 33.39 -42.32
CA ASP A 325 -12.26 34.33 -43.05
C ASP A 325 -11.42 35.30 -42.19
N PHE A 326 -11.71 35.44 -40.89
CA PHE A 326 -10.93 36.31 -40.00
C PHE A 326 -9.49 35.84 -39.82
N GLY A 327 -9.25 34.53 -39.78
CA GLY A 327 -7.90 33.96 -39.72
C GLY A 327 -7.06 34.33 -40.95
N ALA A 328 -7.65 34.28 -42.15
CA ALA A 328 -6.99 34.65 -43.40
C ALA A 328 -6.65 36.15 -43.43
N PHE A 329 -7.63 37.00 -43.08
CA PHE A 329 -7.42 38.44 -42.97
C PHE A 329 -6.30 38.81 -41.98
N LEU A 330 -6.23 38.13 -40.83
CA LEU A 330 -5.20 38.39 -39.82
C LEU A 330 -3.81 38.09 -40.36
N VAL A 331 -3.65 37.00 -41.11
CA VAL A 331 -2.38 36.61 -41.74
C VAL A 331 -1.97 37.63 -42.82
N GLU A 332 -2.90 38.06 -43.66
CA GLU A 332 -2.66 39.07 -44.70
C GLU A 332 -2.29 40.45 -44.10
N SER A 333 -2.85 40.79 -42.94
CA SER A 333 -2.61 42.05 -42.24
C SER A 333 -1.28 42.10 -41.46
N LEU A 334 -0.56 40.97 -41.31
CA LEU A 334 0.68 40.91 -40.52
C LEU A 334 1.77 41.91 -40.95
N PRO A 335 2.03 42.15 -42.26
CA PRO A 335 3.03 43.13 -42.69
C PRO A 335 2.72 44.55 -42.20
N ASP A 336 1.47 44.96 -42.32
CA ASP A 336 1.02 46.30 -41.92
C ASP A 336 1.03 46.46 -40.39
N LEU A 337 0.59 45.43 -39.66
CA LEU A 337 0.67 45.40 -38.19
C LEU A 337 2.12 45.50 -37.70
N TYR A 338 3.06 44.84 -38.40
CA TYR A 338 4.48 44.91 -38.07
C TYR A 338 5.08 46.29 -38.36
N ALA A 339 4.71 46.92 -39.48
CA ALA A 339 5.12 48.29 -39.81
C ALA A 339 4.60 49.30 -38.77
N ALA A 340 3.32 49.19 -38.38
CA ALA A 340 2.72 50.01 -37.33
C ALA A 340 3.41 49.82 -35.96
N PHE A 341 3.76 48.58 -35.61
CA PHE A 341 4.53 48.28 -34.41
C PHE A 341 5.90 48.97 -34.41
N GLN A 342 6.65 48.89 -35.51
CA GLN A 342 7.95 49.54 -35.62
C GLN A 342 7.85 51.06 -35.47
N ALA A 343 6.88 51.68 -36.14
CA ALA A 343 6.63 53.12 -36.04
C ALA A 343 6.30 53.54 -34.59
N ARG A 344 5.49 52.75 -33.88
CA ARG A 344 5.17 52.99 -32.46
C ARG A 344 6.39 52.81 -31.57
N ARG A 345 7.23 51.79 -31.81
CA ARG A 345 8.45 51.56 -31.03
C ARG A 345 9.46 52.70 -31.20
N ALA A 346 9.59 53.25 -32.40
CA ALA A 346 10.45 54.40 -32.67
C ALA A 346 10.00 55.67 -31.92
N ARG A 347 8.68 55.86 -31.73
CA ARG A 347 8.12 56.99 -30.97
C ARG A 347 8.20 56.86 -29.45
N THR A 348 8.45 55.65 -28.93
CA THR A 348 8.36 55.35 -27.48
C THR A 348 9.74 55.13 -26.84
N ARG A 349 10.83 55.37 -27.57
CA ARG A 349 12.20 55.27 -27.05
C ARG A 349 12.64 56.67 -26.58
N PRO A 350 12.82 56.93 -25.27
CA PRO A 350 13.50 58.15 -24.84
C PRO A 350 14.99 58.03 -25.19
N ASP A 351 15.61 59.16 -25.55
CA ASP A 351 17.08 59.28 -25.69
C ASP A 351 17.82 58.90 -24.41
#